data_AF-A0A0N0D282-F1
#
_entry.id   AF-A0A0N0D282-F1
#
_cell.length_a   1.000
_cell.length_b   1.000
_cell.length_c   1.000
_cell.angle_alpha   90.00
_cell.angle_beta   90.00
_cell.angle_gamma   90.00
#
_symmetry.space_group_name_H-M   'P 1'
#
loop_
_entity.id
_entity.type
_entity.pdbx_description
1 polymer ?
#
loop_
_entity_poly.entity_id
_entity_poly.type
_entity_poly.pdbx_seq_one_letter_code
_entity_poly.pdbx_strand_id
1 'polypeptide(L)'
;MINILIGQSDFKCLRESNSYYVDKSLFVEEILNCPYQVILIPRPRRFGKTINISLLHHFFEKTDMDKSFLFEGLAIKQSDIFHEHFSKYPVIFMTFKDIKNDSFEASLTKIARLIHVVLQNHNYLLNWEKLSPVASQLFEKIIHQKASQEDYEDSLQVWSI
;
A
#
# COMPACT_ATOMS: atom_id res chain seq x y z
N MET A 1 -32.57 -3.69 5.38
CA MET A 1 -31.78 -2.49 5.72
C MET A 1 -30.44 -2.59 5.00
N ILE A 2 -29.98 -1.51 4.37
CA ILE A 2 -28.66 -1.48 3.72
C ILE A 2 -27.61 -1.36 4.84
N ASN A 3 -26.67 -2.31 4.91
CA ASN A 3 -25.57 -2.27 5.88
C ASN A 3 -24.45 -1.35 5.36
N ILE A 4 -24.30 -0.17 5.96
CA ILE A 4 -23.25 0.80 5.60
C ILE A 4 -22.23 0.86 6.74
N LEU A 5 -21.00 0.44 6.48
CA LEU A 5 -19.91 0.54 7.46
C LEU A 5 -19.32 1.95 7.49
N ILE A 6 -19.88 2.79 8.35
CA ILE A 6 -19.38 4.15 8.56
C ILE A 6 -18.04 4.11 9.28
N GLY A 7 -17.04 4.80 8.74
CA GLY A 7 -15.72 4.94 9.36
C GLY A 7 -14.72 3.84 8.99
N GLN A 8 -15.18 2.75 8.36
CA GLN A 8 -14.29 1.78 7.73
C GLN A 8 -13.71 2.37 6.43
N SER A 9 -12.40 2.23 6.25
CA SER A 9 -11.69 2.76 5.07
C SER A 9 -10.81 1.71 4.39
N ASP A 10 -10.79 0.49 4.92
CA ASP A 10 -10.10 -0.63 4.33
C ASP A 10 -11.02 -1.37 3.33
N PHE A 11 -10.56 -1.51 2.10
CA PHE A 11 -11.32 -2.16 1.02
C PHE A 11 -11.57 -3.63 1.34
N LYS A 12 -10.57 -4.36 1.85
CA LYS A 12 -10.74 -5.77 2.19
C LYS A 12 -11.82 -5.97 3.26
N CYS A 13 -11.78 -5.22 4.35
CA CYS A 13 -12.81 -5.29 5.40
C CYS A 13 -14.21 -4.97 4.87
N LEU A 14 -14.34 -4.02 3.94
CA LEU A 14 -15.63 -3.70 3.32
C LEU A 14 -16.18 -4.87 2.49
N ARG A 15 -15.32 -5.56 1.74
CA ARG A 15 -15.71 -6.72 0.92
C ARG A 15 -16.04 -7.95 1.77
N GLU A 16 -15.23 -8.26 2.78
CA GLU A 16 -15.43 -9.42 3.66
C GLU A 16 -16.67 -9.30 4.55
N SER A 17 -17.03 -8.08 4.95
CA SER A 17 -18.23 -7.83 5.77
C SER A 17 -19.55 -7.88 4.99
N ASN A 18 -19.51 -8.13 3.68
CA ASN A 18 -20.65 -8.08 2.76
C ASN A 18 -21.51 -6.79 2.95
N SER A 19 -20.82 -5.67 3.20
CA SER A 19 -21.45 -4.38 3.41
C SER A 19 -21.69 -3.67 2.08
N TYR A 20 -22.57 -2.68 2.08
CA TYR A 20 -22.84 -1.86 0.91
C TYR A 20 -21.56 -1.14 0.46
N TYR A 21 -21.16 -1.40 -0.78
CA TYR A 21 -19.99 -0.84 -1.43
C TYR A 21 -20.40 -0.27 -2.78
N VAL A 22 -20.07 0.99 -3.04
CA VAL A 22 -20.26 1.60 -4.35
C VAL A 22 -19.07 1.23 -5.21
N ASP A 23 -19.31 0.50 -6.29
CA ASP A 23 -18.24 0.04 -7.16
C ASP A 23 -17.54 1.22 -7.86
N LYS A 24 -16.27 1.40 -7.53
CA LYS A 24 -15.32 2.33 -8.18
C LYS A 24 -14.06 1.60 -8.63
N SER A 25 -14.17 0.30 -8.87
CA SER A 25 -13.00 -0.55 -9.13
C SER A 25 -12.30 -0.26 -10.46
N LEU A 26 -13.01 0.29 -11.44
CA LEU A 26 -12.40 0.79 -12.69
C LEU A 26 -11.40 1.93 -12.48
N PHE A 27 -11.35 2.52 -11.27
CA PHE A 27 -10.28 3.42 -10.87
C PHE A 27 -8.87 2.80 -11.05
N VAL A 28 -8.75 1.48 -10.96
CA VAL A 28 -7.48 0.78 -11.26
C VAL A 28 -7.05 1.03 -12.71
N GLU A 29 -7.97 0.94 -13.67
CA GLU A 29 -7.69 1.16 -15.09
C GLU A 29 -7.35 2.61 -15.35
N GLU A 30 -8.08 3.54 -14.71
CA GLU A 30 -7.79 4.98 -14.79
C GLU A 30 -6.36 5.28 -14.33
N ILE A 31 -5.89 4.62 -13.26
CA ILE A 31 -4.53 4.78 -12.75
C ILE A 31 -3.49 4.21 -13.70
N LEU A 32 -3.72 3.02 -14.27
CA LEU A 32 -2.76 2.39 -15.20
C LEU A 32 -2.65 3.13 -16.54
N ASN A 33 -3.76 3.68 -17.02
CA ASN A 33 -3.80 4.48 -18.24
C ASN A 33 -3.38 5.94 -18.00
N CYS A 34 -3.06 6.31 -16.76
CA CYS A 34 -2.63 7.65 -16.41
C CYS A 34 -1.19 7.89 -16.90
N PRO A 35 -0.92 8.94 -17.69
CA PRO A 35 0.44 9.22 -18.16
C PRO A 35 1.34 9.81 -17.06
N TYR A 36 0.79 10.12 -15.88
CA TYR A 36 1.51 10.80 -14.80
C TYR A 36 2.20 9.79 -13.88
N GLN A 37 3.48 10.04 -13.60
CA GLN A 37 4.26 9.23 -12.65
C GLN A 37 3.82 9.42 -11.19
N VAL A 38 3.24 10.59 -10.88
CA VAL A 38 2.79 10.94 -9.52
C VAL A 38 1.34 11.40 -9.60
N ILE A 39 0.49 10.74 -8.81
CA ILE A 39 -0.94 11.01 -8.75
C ILE A 39 -1.29 11.53 -7.37
N LEU A 40 -1.67 12.80 -7.30
CA LEU A 40 -2.18 13.44 -6.09
C LEU A 40 -3.71 13.44 -6.13
N ILE A 41 -4.34 12.90 -5.08
CA ILE A 41 -5.80 12.91 -4.95
C ILE A 41 -6.20 13.92 -3.87
N PRO A 42 -6.29 15.24 -4.17
CA PRO A 42 -6.78 16.23 -3.21
C PRO A 42 -8.31 16.05 -3.01
N ARG A 43 -8.93 16.84 -2.11
CA ARG A 43 -10.39 17.14 -1.87
C ARG A 43 -11.48 16.46 -2.76
N PRO A 44 -12.75 16.32 -2.31
CA PRO A 44 -13.33 16.68 -1.02
C PRO A 44 -13.35 15.52 0.00
N ARG A 45 -13.71 15.83 1.25
CA ARG A 45 -13.78 14.84 2.35
C ARG A 45 -14.88 13.80 2.09
N ARG A 46 -14.71 12.58 2.60
CA ARG A 46 -15.67 11.45 2.50
C ARG A 46 -15.95 10.92 1.08
N PHE A 47 -15.09 11.21 0.12
CA PHE A 47 -15.23 10.72 -1.26
C PHE A 47 -14.69 9.30 -1.52
N GLY A 48 -14.30 8.58 -0.45
CA GLY A 48 -13.76 7.22 -0.55
C GLY A 48 -12.29 7.15 -0.97
N LYS A 49 -11.53 8.25 -0.89
CA LYS A 49 -10.11 8.27 -1.30
C LYS A 49 -9.28 7.19 -0.62
N THR A 50 -9.37 7.08 0.72
CA THR A 50 -8.64 6.06 1.47
C THR A 50 -9.06 4.65 1.08
N ILE A 51 -10.35 4.42 0.82
CA ILE A 51 -10.87 3.14 0.33
C ILE A 51 -10.30 2.82 -1.05
N ASN A 52 -10.26 3.81 -1.95
CA ASN A 52 -9.70 3.63 -3.28
C ASN A 52 -8.19 3.35 -3.25
N ILE A 53 -7.42 4.01 -2.37
CA ILE A 53 -5.99 3.71 -2.21
C ILE A 53 -5.81 2.29 -1.63
N SER A 54 -6.63 1.88 -0.66
CA SER A 54 -6.65 0.50 -0.14
C SER A 54 -7.06 -0.52 -1.22
N LEU A 55 -7.97 -0.15 -2.13
CA LEU A 55 -8.32 -0.96 -3.29
C LEU A 55 -7.10 -1.17 -4.20
N LEU A 56 -6.38 -0.11 -4.56
CA LEU A 56 -5.17 -0.21 -5.37
C LEU A 56 -4.13 -1.12 -4.70
N HIS A 57 -3.94 -0.95 -3.38
CA HIS A 57 -3.04 -1.79 -2.60
C HIS A 57 -3.43 -3.28 -2.71
N HIS A 58 -4.68 -3.63 -2.42
CA HIS A 58 -5.14 -5.02 -2.52
C HIS A 58 -5.20 -5.57 -3.95
N PHE A 59 -5.31 -4.70 -4.95
CA PHE A 59 -5.33 -5.10 -6.35
C PHE A 59 -3.92 -5.44 -6.85
N PHE A 60 -2.92 -4.59 -6.59
CA PHE A 60 -1.57 -4.74 -7.14
C PHE A 60 -0.66 -5.62 -6.31
N GLU A 61 -0.82 -5.63 -4.97
CA GLU A 61 0.10 -6.29 -4.05
C GLU A 61 0.16 -7.80 -4.32
N LYS A 62 1.37 -8.27 -4.65
CA LYS A 62 1.68 -9.69 -4.73
C LYS A 62 1.58 -10.33 -3.35
N THR A 63 0.81 -11.40 -3.28
CA THR A 63 0.63 -12.21 -2.07
C THR A 63 0.53 -13.69 -2.42
N ASP A 64 0.91 -14.57 -1.50
CA ASP A 64 0.78 -16.02 -1.68
C ASP A 64 -0.66 -16.53 -1.49
N MET A 65 -1.54 -15.68 -0.96
CA MET A 65 -2.96 -15.97 -0.74
C MET A 65 -3.79 -15.44 -1.90
N ASP A 66 -4.68 -16.26 -2.47
CA ASP A 66 -5.63 -15.78 -3.47
C ASP A 66 -6.62 -14.78 -2.84
N LYS A 67 -6.51 -13.51 -3.25
CA LYS A 67 -7.39 -12.40 -2.84
C LYS A 67 -8.42 -12.05 -3.92
N SER A 68 -8.53 -12.82 -5.00
CA SER A 68 -9.38 -12.50 -6.15
C SER A 68 -10.87 -12.42 -5.79
N PHE A 69 -11.27 -13.12 -4.71
CA PHE A 69 -12.62 -13.08 -4.14
C PHE A 69 -13.05 -11.66 -3.69
N LEU A 70 -12.09 -10.79 -3.32
CA LEU A 70 -12.39 -9.41 -2.93
C LEU A 70 -13.00 -8.59 -4.07
N PHE A 71 -12.72 -8.99 -5.31
CA PHE A 71 -13.13 -8.27 -6.52
C PHE A 71 -14.35 -8.91 -7.20
N GLU A 72 -14.90 -10.00 -6.65
CA GLU A 72 -16.07 -10.65 -7.24
C GLU A 72 -17.27 -9.69 -7.31
N GLY A 73 -17.93 -9.69 -8.47
CA GLY A 73 -19.04 -8.79 -8.79
C GLY A 73 -18.67 -7.33 -9.01
N LEU A 74 -17.38 -6.97 -8.99
CA LEU A 74 -16.91 -5.62 -9.35
C LEU A 74 -16.58 -5.55 -10.84
N ALA A 75 -16.74 -4.37 -11.45
CA ALA A 75 -16.49 -4.13 -12.87
C ALA A 75 -15.05 -4.49 -13.29
N ILE A 76 -14.04 -4.15 -12.47
CA ILE A 76 -12.63 -4.48 -12.77
C ILE A 76 -12.41 -5.98 -12.98
N LYS A 77 -13.15 -6.85 -12.29
CA LYS A 77 -12.95 -8.30 -12.36
C LYS A 77 -13.18 -8.88 -13.76
N GLN A 78 -13.94 -8.16 -14.59
CA GLN A 78 -14.27 -8.56 -15.95
C GLN A 78 -13.33 -7.97 -16.99
N SER A 79 -12.37 -7.13 -16.61
CA SER A 79 -11.48 -6.46 -17.56
C SER A 79 -10.15 -7.19 -17.72
N ASP A 80 -9.54 -7.00 -18.90
CA ASP A 80 -8.23 -7.58 -19.22
C ASP A 80 -7.15 -7.11 -18.24
N ILE A 81 -7.28 -5.87 -17.75
CA ILE A 81 -6.40 -5.27 -16.73
C ILE A 81 -6.34 -6.12 -15.46
N PHE A 82 -7.46 -6.73 -15.04
CA PHE A 82 -7.45 -7.62 -13.89
C PHE A 82 -6.53 -8.81 -14.11
N HIS A 83 -6.67 -9.52 -15.23
CA HIS A 83 -5.84 -10.67 -15.54
C HIS A 83 -4.37 -10.30 -15.76
N GLU A 84 -4.13 -9.11 -16.30
CA GLU A 84 -2.78 -8.63 -16.58
C GLU A 84 -2.04 -8.13 -15.33
N HIS A 85 -2.71 -7.51 -14.35
CA HIS A 85 -2.03 -6.78 -13.28
C HIS A 85 -2.34 -7.26 -11.85
N PHE A 86 -3.39 -8.04 -11.65
CA PHE A 86 -3.83 -8.44 -10.31
C PHE A 86 -2.76 -9.27 -9.57
N SER A 87 -2.41 -8.83 -8.35
CA SER A 87 -1.50 -9.51 -7.41
C SER A 87 -0.11 -9.83 -7.99
N LYS A 88 0.47 -8.92 -8.79
CA LYS A 88 1.78 -9.14 -9.44
C LYS A 88 2.93 -8.32 -8.89
N TYR A 89 2.68 -7.25 -8.14
CA TYR A 89 3.70 -6.25 -7.84
C TYR A 89 4.07 -6.21 -6.36
N PRO A 90 5.35 -5.98 -6.00
CA PRO A 90 5.68 -5.48 -4.69
C PRO A 90 5.06 -4.08 -4.53
N VAL A 91 4.21 -3.88 -3.53
CA VAL A 91 3.54 -2.59 -3.29
C VAL A 91 3.92 -2.07 -1.91
N ILE A 92 4.55 -0.90 -1.88
CA ILE A 92 4.81 -0.19 -0.64
C ILE A 92 3.56 0.60 -0.27
N PHE A 93 2.87 0.16 0.78
CA PHE A 93 1.71 0.84 1.32
C PHE A 93 2.00 1.38 2.72
N MET A 94 1.85 2.68 2.89
CA MET A 94 2.12 3.38 4.15
C MET A 94 1.00 4.36 4.49
N THR A 95 0.61 4.39 5.76
CA THR A 95 -0.35 5.35 6.28
C THR A 95 0.25 6.11 7.46
N PHE A 96 0.16 7.43 7.41
CA PHE A 96 0.62 8.32 8.48
C PHE A 96 -0.51 8.71 9.45
N LYS A 97 -1.72 8.14 9.27
CA LYS A 97 -2.93 8.50 10.03
C LYS A 97 -2.77 8.36 11.55
N ASP A 98 -1.97 7.40 12.00
CA ASP A 98 -1.80 7.05 13.42
C ASP A 98 -0.54 7.68 14.05
N ILE A 99 0.17 8.52 13.28
CA ILE A 99 1.27 9.34 13.77
C ILE A 99 0.69 10.63 14.32
N LYS A 100 0.24 10.54 15.57
CA LYS A 100 -0.24 11.63 16.41
C LYS A 100 0.61 11.65 17.65
N ASN A 101 1.61 12.52 17.67
CA ASN A 101 2.59 12.63 18.74
C ASN A 101 2.77 14.10 19.09
N ASP A 102 3.06 14.37 20.35
CA ASP A 102 3.18 15.73 20.88
C ASP A 102 4.56 16.37 20.61
N SER A 103 5.50 15.61 20.05
CA SER A 103 6.83 16.10 19.67
C SER A 103 7.25 15.61 18.28
N PHE A 104 8.16 16.37 17.67
CA PHE A 104 8.75 16.03 16.38
C PHE A 104 9.59 14.75 16.48
N GLU A 105 10.40 14.60 17.51
CA GLU A 105 11.25 13.43 17.74
C GLU A 105 10.42 12.15 17.94
N ALA A 106 9.32 12.25 18.68
CA ALA A 106 8.39 11.15 18.86
C ALA A 106 7.69 10.76 17.55
N SER A 107 7.43 11.73 16.67
CA SER A 107 6.87 11.49 15.33
C SER A 107 7.88 10.80 14.43
N LEU A 108 9.15 11.26 14.40
CA LEU A 108 10.24 10.62 13.67
C LEU A 108 10.43 9.16 14.12
N THR A 109 10.41 8.92 15.43
CA THR A 109 10.51 7.56 15.98
C THR A 109 9.38 6.65 15.49
N LYS A 110 8.14 7.15 15.39
CA LYS A 110 7.04 6.37 14.82
C LYS A 110 7.16 6.16 13.31
N ILE A 111 7.65 7.15 12.56
CA ILE A 111 7.91 7.01 11.13
C ILE A 111 8.98 5.94 10.88
N ALA A 112 10.08 5.96 11.64
CA ALA A 112 11.12 4.94 11.59
C ALA A 112 10.55 3.53 11.86
N ARG A 113 9.67 3.39 12.86
CA ARG A 113 8.95 2.13 13.13
C ARG A 113 8.02 1.71 11.99
N LEU A 114 7.32 2.65 11.37
CA LEU A 114 6.46 2.39 10.20
C LEU A 114 7.28 1.83 9.05
N ILE A 115 8.41 2.48 8.72
CA ILE A 115 9.34 2.04 7.68
C ILE A 115 9.89 0.65 8.01
N HIS A 116 10.32 0.42 9.24
CA HIS A 116 10.77 -0.91 9.68
C HIS A 116 9.71 -1.99 9.43
N VAL A 117 8.44 -1.75 9.80
CA VAL A 117 7.34 -2.72 9.57
C VAL A 117 7.13 -2.97 8.07
N VAL A 118 7.18 -1.92 7.25
CA VAL A 118 7.05 -2.04 5.79
C VAL A 118 8.18 -2.88 5.22
N LEU A 119 9.43 -2.58 5.55
CA LEU A 119 10.59 -3.35 5.07
C LEU A 119 10.50 -4.81 5.56
N GLN A 120 10.13 -5.05 6.82
CA GLN A 120 9.90 -6.40 7.34
C GLN A 120 8.85 -7.19 6.54
N ASN A 121 7.73 -6.56 6.17
CA ASN A 121 6.71 -7.19 5.32
C ASN A 121 7.22 -7.51 3.91
N HIS A 122 8.23 -6.76 3.45
CA HIS A 122 8.90 -6.96 2.17
C HIS A 122 10.25 -7.68 2.28
N ASN A 123 10.51 -8.41 3.38
CA ASN A 123 11.80 -9.07 3.62
C ASN A 123 12.20 -10.05 2.50
N TYR A 124 11.23 -10.59 1.76
CA TYR A 124 11.49 -11.45 0.60
C TYR A 124 12.31 -10.75 -0.51
N LEU A 125 12.30 -9.41 -0.55
CA LEU A 125 13.07 -8.64 -1.53
C LEU A 125 14.57 -8.59 -1.24
N LEU A 126 15.05 -9.00 -0.04
CA LEU A 126 16.49 -9.19 0.18
C LEU A 126 17.10 -10.24 -0.74
N ASN A 127 16.30 -11.22 -1.15
CA ASN A 127 16.71 -12.27 -2.07
C ASN A 127 16.55 -11.85 -3.54
N TRP A 128 16.17 -10.61 -3.80
CA TRP A 128 15.93 -10.14 -5.15
C TRP A 128 17.23 -9.77 -5.86
N GLU A 129 17.49 -10.40 -7.00
CA GLU A 129 18.74 -10.28 -7.76
C GLU A 129 19.08 -8.84 -8.20
N LYS A 130 18.08 -7.96 -8.31
CA LYS A 130 18.26 -6.56 -8.72
C LYS A 130 18.54 -5.61 -7.56
N LEU A 131 18.49 -6.09 -6.31
CA LEU A 131 18.76 -5.25 -5.15
C LEU A 131 20.27 -4.95 -5.08
N SER A 132 20.63 -3.66 -5.09
CA SER A 132 22.04 -3.28 -5.00
C SER A 132 22.65 -3.67 -3.64
N PRO A 133 23.97 -3.94 -3.56
CA PRO A 133 24.62 -4.24 -2.27
C PRO A 133 24.43 -3.15 -1.21
N VAL A 134 24.43 -1.88 -1.62
CA VAL A 134 24.23 -0.73 -0.72
C VAL A 134 22.79 -0.71 -0.19
N ALA A 135 21.80 -0.91 -1.07
CA ALA A 135 20.40 -1.00 -0.69
C ALA A 135 20.16 -2.18 0.26
N SER A 136 20.76 -3.35 -0.02
CA SER A 136 20.67 -4.54 0.84
C SER A 136 21.22 -4.28 2.25
N GLN A 137 22.40 -3.66 2.36
CA GLN A 137 22.96 -3.31 3.68
C GLN A 137 22.07 -2.35 4.48
N LEU A 138 21.51 -1.33 3.81
CA LEU A 138 20.60 -0.39 4.46
C LEU A 138 19.30 -1.08 4.89
N PHE A 139 18.74 -1.95 4.04
CA PHE A 139 17.58 -2.76 4.37
C PHE A 139 17.85 -3.60 5.62
N GLU A 140 18.95 -4.35 5.65
CA GLU A 140 19.38 -5.19 6.77
C GLU A 140 19.54 -4.40 8.07
N LYS A 141 20.17 -3.22 8.02
CA LYS A 141 20.30 -2.33 9.19
C LYS A 141 18.94 -1.95 9.76
N ILE A 142 17.97 -1.58 8.92
CA ILE A 142 16.65 -1.15 9.37
C ILE A 142 15.85 -2.33 9.94
N ILE A 143 15.85 -3.49 9.28
CA ILE A 143 15.13 -4.69 9.77
C ILE A 143 15.75 -5.22 11.07
N HIS A 144 17.06 -5.07 11.28
CA HIS A 144 17.74 -5.47 12.51
C HIS A 144 17.75 -4.38 13.59
N GLN A 145 17.06 -3.25 13.37
CA GLN A 145 16.98 -2.12 14.31
C GLN A 145 18.35 -1.54 14.69
N LYS A 146 19.30 -1.56 13.75
CA LYS A 146 20.65 -0.99 13.89
C LYS A 146 20.84 0.30 13.06
N ALA A 147 19.80 0.74 12.36
CA ALA A 147 19.82 1.95 11.55
C ALA A 147 19.94 3.22 12.40
N SER A 148 20.81 4.14 11.98
CA SER A 148 20.90 5.49 12.52
C SER A 148 19.76 6.38 12.00
N GLN A 149 19.67 7.62 12.49
CA GLN A 149 18.73 8.59 11.93
C GLN A 149 19.05 8.91 10.46
N GLU A 150 20.33 9.04 10.10
CA GLU A 150 20.79 9.28 8.73
C GLU A 150 20.39 8.12 7.80
N ASP A 151 20.50 6.87 8.26
CA ASP A 151 20.06 5.69 7.50
C ASP A 151 18.54 5.79 7.16
N TYR A 152 17.72 6.43 8.00
CA TYR A 152 16.28 6.61 7.70
C TYR A 152 16.00 7.67 6.64
N GLU A 153 16.91 8.61 6.39
CA GLU A 153 16.74 9.65 5.35
C GLU A 153 16.76 9.01 3.95
N ASP A 154 17.56 7.97 3.76
CA ASP A 154 17.68 7.21 2.52
C ASP A 154 16.88 5.89 2.51
N SER A 155 16.11 5.61 3.57
CA SER A 155 15.45 4.31 3.78
C SER A 155 14.50 3.87 2.66
N LEU A 156 13.88 4.82 1.94
CA LEU A 156 13.01 4.50 0.80
C LEU A 156 13.77 4.35 -0.51
N GLN A 157 15.02 4.82 -0.58
CA GLN A 157 15.90 4.59 -1.74
C GLN A 157 16.38 3.15 -1.85
N VAL A 158 16.19 2.35 -0.80
CA VAL A 158 16.43 0.90 -0.83
C VAL A 158 15.68 0.22 -1.99
N TRP A 159 14.58 0.82 -2.45
CA TRP A 159 13.74 0.32 -3.54
C TRP A 159 13.97 1.02 -4.87
N SER A 160 14.86 2.02 -4.90
CA SER A 160 15.27 2.68 -6.14
C SER A 160 16.18 1.73 -6.92
N ILE A 161 15.65 1.19 -8.01
CA ILE A 161 16.37 0.34 -8.98
C ILE A 161 16.81 1.20 -10.15
#